data_AF-A0A927H4H9-F1
#
_entry.id   AF-A0A927H4H9-F1
#
_cell.length_a   1.000
_cell.length_b   1.000
_cell.length_c   1.000
_cell.angle_alpha   90.00
_cell.angle_beta   90.00
_cell.angle_gamma   90.00
#
_symmetry.space_group_name_H-M   'P 1'
#
loop_
_entity.id
_entity.type
_entity.pdbx_description
1 polymer ?
#
loop_
_entity_poly.entity_id
_entity_poly.type
_entity_poly.pdbx_seq_one_letter_code
_entity_poly.pdbx_strand_id
1 'polypeptide(L)'
;MADGGLFFVSCQYRKKVTRLKERIRYAAAALAVMALGFCSREFAERLPAFFAEHAGDALWAAMVYFIVRTLFARKGLIWSGHVSVIFCFGIEFSQLYQAEWIAGIRSTRLGALVLGTGFVAIDLARYAAGIGLAMLADKWPSGRLQTRA
;
A
#
# COMPACT_ATOMS: atom_id res chain seq x y z
N MET A 1 -3.36 -43.59 18.53
CA MET A 1 -3.00 -42.48 19.45
C MET A 1 -1.80 -41.65 18.95
N ALA A 2 -1.19 -41.97 17.79
CA ALA A 2 -0.04 -41.23 17.23
C ALA A 2 -0.44 -40.17 16.18
N ASP A 3 -1.74 -39.99 15.95
CA ASP A 3 -2.28 -39.39 14.72
C ASP A 3 -2.53 -37.86 14.88
N GLY A 4 -2.66 -37.40 16.14
CA GLY A 4 -2.95 -36.01 16.47
C GLY A 4 -1.77 -35.04 16.27
N GLY A 5 -0.53 -35.50 16.50
CA GLY A 5 0.67 -34.67 16.36
C GLY A 5 0.99 -34.33 14.91
N LEU A 6 0.92 -35.32 14.02
CA LEU A 6 1.20 -35.14 12.59
C LEU A 6 0.16 -34.22 11.91
N PHE A 7 -1.11 -34.33 12.33
CA PHE A 7 -2.18 -33.46 11.85
C PHE A 7 -1.99 -32.00 12.27
N PHE A 8 -1.59 -31.76 13.54
CA PHE A 8 -1.36 -30.40 14.04
C PHE A 8 -0.17 -29.72 13.35
N VAL A 9 0.92 -30.46 13.13
CA VAL A 9 2.09 -29.96 12.38
C VAL A 9 1.73 -29.66 10.92
N SER A 10 0.98 -30.55 10.26
CA SER A 10 0.52 -30.35 8.89
C SER A 10 -0.42 -29.14 8.75
N CYS A 11 -1.28 -28.90 9.75
CA CYS A 11 -2.17 -27.75 9.80
C CYS A 11 -1.41 -26.43 10.03
N GLN A 12 -0.46 -26.41 10.97
CA GLN A 12 0.42 -25.26 11.22
C GLN A 12 1.29 -24.93 10.01
N TYR A 13 1.87 -25.95 9.36
CA TYR A 13 2.68 -25.81 8.15
C TYR A 13 1.84 -25.27 6.99
N ARG A 14 0.65 -25.84 6.73
CA ARG A 14 -0.29 -25.35 5.72
C ARG A 14 -0.71 -23.90 5.96
N LYS A 15 -0.99 -23.51 7.21
CA LYS A 15 -1.29 -22.13 7.60
C LYS A 15 -0.08 -21.20 7.41
N LYS A 16 1.16 -21.67 7.57
CA LYS A 16 2.38 -20.86 7.35
C LYS A 16 2.64 -20.63 5.86
N VAL A 17 2.50 -21.67 5.03
CA VAL A 17 2.71 -21.61 3.58
C VAL A 17 1.67 -20.71 2.90
N THR A 18 0.40 -20.83 3.27
CA THR A 18 -0.67 -19.95 2.76
C THR A 18 -0.38 -18.47 3.05
N ARG A 19 0.07 -18.15 4.27
CA ARG A 19 0.49 -16.79 4.63
C ARG A 19 1.67 -16.26 3.83
N LEU A 20 2.69 -17.09 3.58
CA LEU A 20 3.84 -16.67 2.77
C LEU A 20 3.40 -16.35 1.32
N LYS A 21 2.53 -17.18 0.74
CA LYS A 21 1.94 -16.94 -0.58
C LYS A 21 1.15 -15.63 -0.63
N GLU A 22 0.37 -15.32 0.40
CA GLU A 22 -0.35 -14.04 0.51
C GLU A 22 0.61 -12.85 0.58
N ARG A 23 1.64 -12.93 1.41
CA ARG A 23 2.67 -11.89 1.52
C ARG A 23 3.40 -11.66 0.20
N ILE A 24 3.79 -12.73 -0.49
CA ILE A 24 4.46 -12.64 -1.80
C ILE A 24 3.52 -12.00 -2.83
N ARG A 25 2.23 -12.38 -2.84
CA ARG A 25 1.22 -11.78 -3.72
C ARG A 25 1.08 -10.27 -3.49
N TYR A 26 0.99 -9.84 -2.22
CA TYR A 26 0.91 -8.41 -1.89
C TYR A 26 2.20 -7.66 -2.17
N ALA A 27 3.37 -8.27 -1.93
CA ALA A 27 4.66 -7.68 -2.26
C ALA A 27 4.82 -7.51 -3.78
N ALA A 28 4.43 -8.51 -4.57
CA ALA A 28 4.43 -8.42 -6.03
C ALA A 28 3.46 -7.34 -6.53
N ALA A 29 2.28 -7.22 -5.92
CA ALA A 29 1.33 -6.15 -6.24
C ALA A 29 1.91 -4.76 -5.90
N ALA A 30 2.57 -4.61 -4.75
CA ALA A 30 3.24 -3.36 -4.38
C ALA A 30 4.33 -2.97 -5.39
N LEU A 31 5.16 -3.92 -5.82
CA LEU A 31 6.19 -3.69 -6.83
C LEU A 31 5.59 -3.34 -8.20
N ALA A 32 4.51 -4.01 -8.61
CA ALA A 32 3.82 -3.69 -9.86
C ALA A 32 3.25 -2.27 -9.84
N VAL A 33 2.59 -1.88 -8.74
CA VAL A 33 2.04 -0.53 -8.57
C VAL A 33 3.14 0.52 -8.49
N MET A 34 4.27 0.22 -7.83
CA MET A 34 5.45 1.08 -7.81
C MET A 34 5.97 1.34 -9.23
N ALA A 35 6.12 0.29 -10.04
CA ALA A 35 6.55 0.41 -11.43
C ALA A 35 5.55 1.23 -12.27
N LEU A 36 4.25 1.01 -12.10
CA LEU A 36 3.21 1.80 -12.76
C LEU A 36 3.25 3.28 -12.33
N GLY A 37 3.48 3.56 -11.04
CA GLY A 37 3.62 4.91 -10.53
C GLY A 37 4.83 5.62 -11.13
N PHE A 38 5.96 4.93 -11.24
CA PHE A 38 7.15 5.45 -11.92
C PHE A 38 6.87 5.72 -13.41
N CYS A 39 6.29 4.76 -14.13
CA CYS A 39 5.90 4.95 -15.53
C CYS A 39 4.91 6.11 -15.72
N SER A 40 3.97 6.32 -14.79
CA SER A 40 3.02 7.43 -14.89
C SER A 40 3.70 8.80 -14.85
N ARG A 41 4.83 8.92 -14.15
CA ARG A 41 5.64 10.13 -14.06
C ARG A 41 6.57 10.28 -15.27
N GLU A 42 7.21 9.19 -15.70
CA GLU A 42 8.08 9.20 -16.90
C GLU A 42 7.32 9.49 -18.19
N PHE A 43 6.08 9.00 -18.32
CA PHE A 43 5.25 9.21 -19.51
C PHE A 43 4.20 10.32 -19.34
N ALA A 44 4.38 11.20 -18.34
CA ALA A 44 3.44 12.29 -18.05
C ALA A 44 3.12 13.15 -19.28
N GLU A 45 4.10 13.40 -20.15
CA GLU A 45 3.93 14.21 -21.38
C GLU A 45 3.00 13.56 -22.43
N ARG A 46 2.80 12.24 -22.36
CA ARG A 46 1.97 11.48 -23.31
C ARG A 46 0.60 11.14 -22.74
N LEU A 47 0.38 11.41 -21.45
CA LEU A 47 -0.87 11.13 -20.76
C LEU A 47 -1.79 12.35 -20.78
N PRO A 48 -3.11 12.16 -20.73
CA PRO A 48 -4.04 13.25 -20.48
C PRO A 48 -3.65 13.97 -19.18
N ALA A 49 -3.75 15.31 -19.16
CA ALA A 49 -3.27 16.14 -18.05
C ALA A 49 -3.75 15.66 -16.67
N PHE A 50 -5.01 15.23 -16.57
CA PHE A 50 -5.59 14.67 -15.35
C PHE A 50 -4.82 13.46 -14.80
N PHE A 51 -4.41 12.52 -15.66
CA PHE A 51 -3.66 11.34 -15.23
C PHE A 51 -2.21 11.67 -14.93
N ALA A 52 -1.60 12.53 -15.75
CA ALA A 52 -0.23 12.98 -15.53
C ALA A 52 -0.06 13.66 -14.16
N GLU A 53 -1.07 14.41 -13.71
CA GLU A 53 -1.02 15.14 -12.44
C GLU A 53 -1.44 14.31 -11.22
N HIS A 54 -2.29 13.29 -11.37
CA HIS A 54 -2.91 12.63 -10.21
C HIS A 54 -2.60 11.14 -10.07
N ALA A 55 -2.27 10.45 -11.18
CA ALA A 55 -2.14 9.00 -11.16
C ALA A 55 -0.94 8.56 -10.30
N GLY A 56 0.16 9.30 -10.35
CA GLY A 56 1.37 8.98 -9.59
C GLY A 56 1.10 8.89 -8.08
N ASP A 57 0.40 9.88 -7.52
CA ASP A 57 0.16 9.96 -6.07
C ASP A 57 -0.91 8.96 -5.61
N ALA A 58 -1.93 8.73 -6.44
CA ALA A 58 -2.91 7.67 -6.20
C ALA A 58 -2.26 6.28 -6.23
N LEU A 59 -1.37 6.01 -7.20
CA LEU A 59 -0.61 4.76 -7.30
C LEU A 59 0.35 4.60 -6.11
N TRP A 60 1.01 5.68 -5.69
CA TRP A 60 1.86 5.67 -4.51
C TRP A 60 1.08 5.28 -3.24
N ALA A 61 -0.11 5.84 -3.02
CA ALA A 61 -0.95 5.47 -1.88
C ALA A 61 -1.49 4.02 -1.98
N ALA A 62 -1.83 3.56 -3.19
CA ALA A 62 -2.19 2.16 -3.43
C ALA A 62 -1.02 1.20 -3.09
N MET A 63 0.22 1.58 -3.41
CA MET A 63 1.41 0.83 -3.03
C MET A 63 1.56 0.75 -1.51
N VAL A 64 1.37 1.85 -0.78
CA VAL A 64 1.39 1.87 0.69
C VAL A 64 0.40 0.85 1.26
N TYR A 65 -0.82 0.80 0.72
CA TYR A 65 -1.82 -0.20 1.10
C TYR A 65 -1.31 -1.65 0.93
N PHE A 66 -0.71 -1.98 -0.21
CA PHE A 66 -0.18 -3.32 -0.45
C PHE A 66 1.03 -3.65 0.45
N ILE A 67 1.85 -2.66 0.81
CA ILE A 67 2.91 -2.84 1.82
C ILE A 67 2.30 -3.17 3.18
N VAL A 68 1.26 -2.43 3.61
CA VAL A 68 0.54 -2.73 4.86
C VAL A 68 -0.06 -4.13 4.84
N ARG A 69 -0.65 -4.58 3.72
CA ARG A 69 -1.15 -5.96 3.55
C ARG A 69 -0.03 -6.99 3.60
N THR A 70 1.15 -6.68 3.08
CA THR A 70 2.33 -7.56 3.14
C THR A 70 2.83 -7.73 4.58
N LEU A 71 2.95 -6.63 5.33
CA LEU A 71 3.41 -6.66 6.73
C LEU A 71 2.37 -7.34 7.63
N PHE A 72 1.10 -6.95 7.49
CA PHE A 72 0.00 -7.32 8.36
C PHE A 72 -1.05 -8.20 7.66
N ALA A 73 -0.61 -9.27 6.98
CA ALA A 73 -1.48 -10.21 6.27
C ALA A 73 -2.60 -10.86 7.14
N ARG A 74 -2.48 -10.80 8.48
CA ARG A 74 -3.50 -11.29 9.43
C ARG A 74 -4.67 -10.34 9.64
N LYS A 75 -4.53 -9.06 9.33
CA LYS A 75 -5.54 -8.04 9.63
C LYS A 75 -6.56 -7.95 8.50
N GLY A 76 -7.75 -7.43 8.80
CA GLY A 76 -8.83 -7.28 7.81
C GLY A 76 -8.56 -6.18 6.79
N LEU A 77 -9.31 -6.21 5.68
CA LEU A 77 -9.25 -5.24 4.58
C LEU A 77 -9.40 -3.79 5.08
N ILE A 78 -10.44 -3.54 5.88
CA ILE A 78 -10.77 -2.21 6.41
C ILE A 78 -9.67 -1.69 7.34
N TRP A 79 -9.12 -2.55 8.20
CA TRP A 79 -8.02 -2.19 9.08
C TRP A 79 -6.78 -1.74 8.28
N SER A 80 -6.41 -2.50 7.24
CA SER A 80 -5.29 -2.13 6.37
C SER A 80 -5.56 -0.81 5.62
N GLY A 81 -6.79 -0.58 5.18
CA GLY A 81 -7.22 0.70 4.59
C GLY A 81 -7.00 1.89 5.53
N HIS A 82 -7.53 1.82 6.76
CA HIS A 82 -7.37 2.90 7.74
C HIS A 82 -5.91 3.19 8.07
N VAL A 83 -5.09 2.16 8.30
CA VAL A 83 -3.66 2.35 8.58
C VAL A 83 -2.95 3.05 7.42
N SER A 84 -3.31 2.70 6.18
CA SER A 84 -2.73 3.32 4.99
C SER A 84 -3.15 4.79 4.86
N VAL A 85 -4.42 5.11 5.11
CA VAL A 85 -4.92 6.50 5.09
C VAL A 85 -4.23 7.34 6.16
N ILE A 86 -4.20 6.85 7.40
CA ILE A 86 -3.54 7.54 8.52
C ILE A 86 -2.06 7.78 8.22
N PHE A 87 -1.38 6.79 7.62
CA PHE A 87 0.02 6.91 7.24
C PHE A 87 0.23 7.98 6.16
N CYS A 88 -0.53 7.95 5.06
CA CYS A 88 -0.40 8.92 3.98
C CYS A 88 -0.75 10.34 4.45
N PHE A 89 -1.85 10.48 5.20
CA PHE A 89 -2.27 11.77 5.75
C PHE A 89 -1.27 12.28 6.78
N GLY A 90 -0.69 11.40 7.60
CA GLY A 90 0.35 11.75 8.55
C GLY A 90 1.61 12.30 7.87
N ILE A 91 2.01 11.72 6.74
CA ILE A 91 3.12 12.24 5.91
C ILE A 91 2.75 13.62 5.36
N GLU A 92 1.56 13.77 4.80
CA GLU A 92 1.09 15.05 4.23
C GLU A 92 1.03 16.15 5.30
N PHE A 93 0.43 15.88 6.46
CA PHE A 93 0.39 16.82 7.58
C PHE A 93 1.78 17.10 8.16
N SER A 94 2.72 16.15 8.08
CA SER A 94 4.10 16.40 8.49
C SER A 94 4.73 17.54 7.69
N GLN A 95 4.26 17.82 6.47
CA GLN A 95 4.77 18.92 5.64
C GLN A 95 4.41 20.31 6.18
N LEU A 96 3.39 20.41 7.03
CA LEU A 96 3.11 21.65 7.77
C LEU A 96 4.12 21.87 8.90
N TYR A 97 4.83 20.83 9.32
CA TYR A 97 5.89 20.89 10.29
C TYR A 97 7.24 21.15 9.60
N GLN A 98 7.86 22.29 9.91
CA GLN A 98 9.04 22.84 9.21
C GLN A 98 10.26 23.00 10.13
N ALA A 99 10.45 22.07 11.08
CA ALA A 99 11.65 22.06 11.90
C ALA A 99 12.91 21.72 11.08
N GLU A 100 14.07 22.24 11.48
CA GLU A 100 15.32 22.08 10.73
C GLU A 100 15.72 20.61 10.49
N TRP A 101 15.47 19.75 11.48
CA TRP A 101 15.78 18.31 11.36
C TRP A 101 14.95 17.61 10.27
N ILE A 102 13.66 17.94 10.14
CA ILE A 102 12.78 17.32 9.13
C ILE A 102 13.02 17.93 7.76
N ALA A 103 13.31 19.24 7.70
CA ALA A 103 13.75 19.91 6.49
C ALA A 103 15.06 19.31 5.96
N GLY A 104 15.99 18.96 6.85
CA GLY A 104 17.24 18.26 6.50
C GLY A 104 17.03 16.88 5.89
N ILE A 105 15.97 16.17 6.29
CA ILE A 105 15.60 14.88 5.65
C ILE A 105 14.99 15.15 4.27
N ARG A 106 14.10 16.14 4.15
CA ARG A 106 13.44 16.51 2.88
C ARG A 106 14.40 17.05 1.82
N SER A 107 15.53 17.61 2.21
CA SER A 107 16.54 18.08 1.26
C SER A 107 17.23 16.94 0.51
N THR A 108 17.15 15.70 1.02
CA THR A 108 17.65 14.51 0.32
C THR A 108 16.66 14.08 -0.77
N ARG A 109 17.16 13.56 -1.90
CA ARG A 109 16.29 13.09 -3.00
C ARG A 109 15.28 12.03 -2.56
N LEU A 110 15.70 11.10 -1.71
CA LEU A 110 14.82 10.05 -1.18
C LEU A 110 13.80 10.61 -0.18
N GLY A 111 14.22 11.54 0.67
CA GLY A 111 13.33 12.23 1.60
C GLY A 111 12.28 13.07 0.88
N ALA A 112 12.66 13.85 -0.13
CA ALA A 112 11.71 14.58 -0.97
C ALA A 112 10.73 13.63 -1.69
N LEU A 113 11.20 12.47 -2.15
CA LEU A 113 10.37 11.49 -2.85
C LEU A 113 9.34 10.80 -1.93
N VAL A 114 9.71 10.53 -0.68
CA VAL A 114 8.87 9.79 0.28
C VAL A 114 8.01 10.73 1.14
N LEU A 115 8.56 11.86 1.58
CA LEU A 115 7.90 12.80 2.49
C LEU A 115 7.22 13.97 1.77
N GLY A 116 7.56 14.22 0.50
CA GLY A 116 7.13 15.39 -0.24
C GLY A 116 7.76 16.70 0.26
N THR A 117 7.58 17.76 -0.50
CA THR A 117 8.20 19.08 -0.25
C THR A 117 7.21 20.18 0.09
N GLY A 118 5.90 19.93 -0.01
CA GLY A 118 4.88 20.93 0.32
C GLY A 118 3.47 20.35 0.32
N PHE A 119 2.64 20.91 1.21
CA PHE A 119 1.28 20.42 1.48
C PHE A 119 0.34 20.78 0.35
N VAL A 120 -0.34 19.78 -0.22
CA VAL A 120 -1.38 19.98 -1.22
C VAL A 120 -2.64 19.24 -0.78
N ALA A 121 -3.70 19.99 -0.44
CA ALA A 121 -4.93 19.38 0.11
C ALA A 121 -5.59 18.34 -0.82
N ILE A 122 -5.43 18.49 -2.14
CA ILE A 122 -5.93 17.52 -3.13
C ILE A 122 -5.24 16.15 -3.01
N ASP A 123 -4.02 16.09 -2.45
CA ASP A 123 -3.29 14.83 -2.24
C ASP A 123 -4.04 13.93 -1.27
N LEU A 124 -4.74 14.48 -0.28
CA LEU A 124 -5.62 13.72 0.60
C LEU A 124 -6.69 12.96 -0.20
N ALA A 125 -7.28 13.61 -1.21
CA ALA A 125 -8.28 12.99 -2.09
C ALA A 125 -7.63 11.95 -3.03
N ARG A 126 -6.46 12.26 -3.60
CA ARG A 126 -5.69 11.32 -4.45
C ARG A 126 -5.32 10.06 -3.67
N TYR A 127 -4.85 10.20 -2.43
CA TYR A 127 -4.51 9.10 -1.55
C TYR A 127 -5.75 8.28 -1.17
N ALA A 128 -6.86 8.93 -0.83
CA ALA A 128 -8.11 8.23 -0.52
C ALA A 128 -8.62 7.42 -1.73
N ALA A 129 -8.55 8.00 -2.94
CA ALA A 129 -8.92 7.32 -4.17
C ALA A 129 -8.01 6.11 -4.46
N GLY A 130 -6.68 6.29 -4.37
CA GLY A 130 -5.70 5.23 -4.58
C GLY A 130 -5.89 4.05 -3.62
N ILE A 131 -6.04 4.33 -2.32
CA ILE A 131 -6.30 3.31 -1.31
C ILE A 131 -7.65 2.63 -1.54
N GLY A 132 -8.70 3.39 -1.87
CA GLY A 132 -10.02 2.86 -2.18
C GLY A 132 -9.98 1.88 -3.36
N LEU A 133 -9.31 2.24 -4.45
CA LEU A 133 -9.11 1.37 -5.61
C LEU A 133 -8.30 0.11 -5.26
N ALA A 134 -7.24 0.24 -4.45
CA ALA A 134 -6.45 -0.91 -4.00
C ALA A 134 -7.28 -1.87 -3.12
N MET A 135 -8.13 -1.33 -2.23
CA MET A 135 -9.05 -2.12 -1.41
C MET A 135 -10.10 -2.85 -2.26
N LEU A 136 -10.65 -2.19 -3.29
CA LEU A 136 -11.56 -2.82 -4.25
C LEU A 136 -10.87 -3.95 -5.02
N ALA A 137 -9.64 -3.70 -5.49
CA ALA A 137 -8.82 -4.68 -6.17
C ALA A 137 -8.43 -5.87 -5.28
N ASP A 138 -8.24 -5.68 -3.97
CA ASP A 138 -7.95 -6.78 -3.02
C ASP A 138 -9.23 -7.56 -2.63
N LYS A 139 -10.39 -6.88 -2.63
CA LYS A 139 -11.70 -7.54 -2.42
C LYS A 139 -12.05 -8.47 -3.59
N TRP A 140 -11.73 -8.10 -4.83
CA TRP A 140 -12.14 -8.82 -6.05
C TRP A 140 -11.64 -10.28 -6.12
N PRO A 141 -10.36 -10.61 -5.84
CA PRO A 141 -9.90 -12.00 -5.77
C PRO A 141 -10.44 -12.76 -4.55
N SER A 142 -10.72 -12.04 -3.46
CA SER A 142 -11.04 -12.60 -2.15
C SER A 142 -12.50 -13.06 -2.00
N GLY A 143 -13.38 -12.69 -2.95
CA GLY A 143 -14.78 -13.12 -3.00
C GLY A 143 -14.99 -14.63 -3.18
N ARG A 144 -13.94 -15.43 -3.40
CA ARG A 144 -14.01 -16.89 -3.54
C ARG A 144 -13.59 -17.71 -2.32
N LEU A 145 -13.12 -17.08 -1.23
CA LEU A 145 -12.56 -17.81 -0.07
C LEU A 145 -13.18 -17.47 1.29
N GLN A 146 -14.22 -16.64 1.37
CA GLN A 146 -14.92 -16.32 2.63
C GLN A 146 -16.25 -17.08 2.83
N THR A 147 -16.50 -18.19 2.13
CA THR A 147 -17.74 -18.99 2.28
C THR A 147 -17.58 -20.26 3.12
N ARG A 148 -16.63 -20.28 4.07
CA ARG A 148 -16.55 -21.36 5.09
C ARG A 148 -16.07 -20.80 6.43
N ALA A 149 -16.99 -20.18 7.16
CA ALA A 149 -17.01 -20.21 8.62
C ALA A 149 -18.32 -20.91 9.02
#